data_AF-A0A484N8G0-F1
#
_entry.id   AF-A0A484N8G0-F1
#
_cell.length_a   1.000
_cell.length_b   1.000
_cell.length_c   1.000
_cell.angle_alpha   90.00
_cell.angle_beta   90.00
_cell.angle_gamma   90.00
#
_symmetry.space_group_name_H-M   'P 1'
#
loop_
_entity.id
_entity.type
_entity.pdbx_description
1 polymer ?
#
loop_
_entity_poly.entity_id
_entity_poly.type
_entity_poly.pdbx_seq_one_letter_code
_entity_poly.pdbx_strand_id
1 'polypeptide(L)'
;MVKNKARVEGSIANVYLVREASYFCSHYFEEHVYTRARNVPRNDPESREGVDVTNQDIFDIFQTPGRVQGKMRKRQLTAEELKAAHHYVLFNCPEIDPYITLCANEIKESTPQISEESLLKRVEETFASWFEKH
;
A
#
# COMPACT_ATOMS: atom_id res chain seq x y z
N MET A 1 15.47 -6.85 22.84
CA MET A 1 16.60 -7.81 22.92
C MET A 1 17.07 -7.85 24.37
N VAL A 2 16.93 -9.00 25.04
CA VAL A 2 17.36 -9.16 26.44
C VAL A 2 18.88 -9.11 26.51
N LYS A 3 19.42 -8.06 27.13
CA LYS A 3 20.88 -7.85 27.20
C LYS A 3 21.55 -8.72 28.27
N ASN A 4 20.80 -9.21 29.25
CA ASN A 4 21.32 -10.06 30.32
C ASN A 4 20.79 -11.50 30.19
N LYS A 5 21.59 -12.37 29.58
CA LYS A 5 21.26 -13.79 29.36
C LYS A 5 21.39 -14.65 30.63
N ALA A 6 21.99 -14.15 31.71
CA ALA A 6 22.18 -14.89 32.95
C ALA A 6 20.92 -14.90 33.85
N ARG A 7 19.98 -13.96 33.63
CA ARG A 7 18.71 -13.84 34.38
C ARG A 7 17.58 -13.39 33.44
N VAL A 8 17.22 -14.26 32.50
CA VAL A 8 16.24 -13.96 31.45
C VAL A 8 14.86 -13.69 32.06
N GLU A 9 14.40 -14.52 33.00
CA GLU A 9 13.09 -14.38 33.64
C GLU A 9 12.96 -13.07 34.44
N GLY A 10 13.94 -12.77 35.30
CA GLY A 10 13.95 -11.50 36.04
C GLY A 10 14.01 -10.27 35.13
N SER A 11 14.72 -10.37 34.00
CA SER A 11 14.76 -9.30 33.00
C SER A 11 13.40 -9.12 32.30
N ILE A 12 12.69 -10.22 32.01
CA ILE A 12 11.35 -10.19 31.43
C ILE A 12 10.36 -9.54 32.41
N ALA A 13 10.30 -10.04 33.64
CA ALA A 13 9.44 -9.50 34.69
C ALA A 13 9.66 -8.00 34.90
N ASN A 14 10.93 -7.57 34.96
CA ASN A 14 11.27 -6.16 35.11
C ASN A 14 10.80 -5.31 33.92
N VAL A 15 10.90 -5.81 32.68
CA VAL A 15 10.39 -5.09 31.50
C VAL A 15 8.87 -4.90 31.56
N TYR A 16 8.13 -5.89 32.06
CA TYR A 16 6.68 -5.76 32.27
C TYR A 16 6.35 -4.71 33.34
N LEU A 17 7.01 -4.77 34.50
CA LEU A 17 6.82 -3.77 35.57
C LEU A 17 7.08 -2.34 35.08
N VAL A 18 8.21 -2.13 34.40
CA VAL A 18 8.56 -0.82 33.82
C VAL A 18 7.53 -0.38 32.78
N ARG A 19 7.04 -1.30 31.94
CA ARG A 19 6.01 -1.01 30.93
C ARG A 19 4.70 -0.58 31.59
N GLU A 20 4.23 -1.31 32.58
CA GLU A 20 2.96 -1.04 33.28
C GLU A 20 3.02 0.27 34.05
N ALA A 21 4.10 0.51 34.81
CA ALA A 21 4.29 1.79 35.50
C ALA A 21 4.33 2.97 34.52
N SER A 22 5.05 2.83 33.40
CA SER A 22 5.11 3.88 32.36
C SER A 22 3.74 4.14 31.72
N TYR A 23 2.94 3.08 31.52
CA TYR A 23 1.59 3.19 30.97
C TYR A 23 0.65 3.87 31.95
N PHE A 24 0.69 3.49 33.23
CA PHE A 24 -0.11 4.13 34.28
C PHE A 24 0.20 5.62 34.40
N CYS A 25 1.49 5.99 34.44
CA CYS A 25 1.91 7.40 34.47
C CYS A 25 1.44 8.18 33.22
N SER A 26 1.26 7.52 32.07
CA SER A 26 0.86 8.18 30.83
C SER A 26 -0.52 8.87 30.92
N HIS A 27 -1.39 8.41 31.81
CA HIS A 27 -2.71 9.00 32.04
C HIS A 27 -2.67 10.34 32.78
N TYR A 28 -1.55 10.66 33.45
CA TYR A 28 -1.41 11.89 34.23
C TYR A 28 -0.68 13.01 33.46
N PHE A 29 -0.15 12.72 32.26
CA PHE A 29 0.50 13.73 31.43
C PHE A 29 -0.50 14.41 30.49
N GLU A 30 -0.31 15.70 30.26
CA GLU A 30 -1.08 16.47 29.28
C GLU A 30 -0.93 15.91 27.87
N GLU A 31 -1.92 16.13 27.00
CA GLU A 31 -2.03 15.51 25.67
C GLU A 31 -0.77 15.68 24.80
N HIS A 32 -0.16 16.86 24.86
CA HIS A 32 1.02 17.23 24.09
C HIS A 32 2.32 16.52 24.55
N VAL A 33 2.29 15.81 25.69
CA VAL A 33 3.44 15.06 26.19
C VAL A 33 3.51 13.69 25.51
N TYR A 34 4.60 13.48 24.79
CA TYR A 34 4.88 12.19 24.14
C TYR A 34 5.15 11.10 25.18
N THR A 35 4.24 10.13 25.25
CA THR A 35 4.38 8.94 26.09
C THR A 35 4.41 7.68 25.22
N ARG A 36 4.90 6.58 25.78
CA ARG A 36 4.95 5.30 25.05
C ARG A 36 3.57 4.77 24.64
N ALA A 37 2.51 5.19 25.34
CA ALA A 37 1.12 4.86 25.02
C ALA A 37 0.55 5.71 23.88
N ARG A 38 1.05 6.94 23.69
CA ARG A 38 0.63 7.88 22.65
C ARG A 38 1.54 7.91 21.42
N ASN A 39 2.66 7.18 21.46
CA ASN A 39 3.46 6.98 20.27
C ASN A 39 2.70 6.11 19.28
N VAL A 40 2.41 6.67 18.11
CA VAL A 40 2.01 5.91 16.93
C VAL A 40 3.06 4.81 16.71
N PRO A 41 2.67 3.53 16.61
CA PRO A 41 3.61 2.45 16.36
C PRO A 41 4.51 2.79 15.17
N ARG A 42 5.80 2.45 15.25
CA ARG A 42 6.74 2.65 14.12
C ARG A 42 6.30 1.95 12.83
N ASN A 43 5.38 1.01 12.94
CA ASN A 43 4.80 0.22 11.85
C ASN A 43 3.32 0.56 11.61
N ASP A 44 2.82 1.67 12.15
CA ASP A 44 1.46 2.09 11.86
C ASP A 44 1.41 2.65 10.43
N PRO A 45 0.64 2.02 9.51
CA PRO A 45 0.44 2.55 8.17
C PRO A 45 -0.22 3.94 8.20
N GLU A 46 -0.86 4.31 9.31
CA GLU A 46 -1.50 5.59 9.52
C GLU A 46 -0.57 6.67 10.11
N SER A 47 0.72 6.38 10.26
CA SER A 47 1.74 7.41 10.58
C SER A 47 1.95 8.36 9.39
N ARG A 48 0.97 9.25 9.18
CA ARG A 48 0.88 10.29 8.13
C ARG A 48 1.92 11.41 8.28
N GLU A 49 3.10 11.14 8.81
CA GLU A 49 4.16 12.13 8.91
C GLU A 49 4.68 12.48 7.51
N GLY A 50 4.18 13.58 6.93
CA GLY A 50 4.77 14.27 5.79
C GLY A 50 4.21 13.95 4.40
N VAL A 51 3.04 13.31 4.29
CA VAL A 51 2.36 13.17 2.99
C VAL A 51 1.09 14.01 2.99
N ASP A 52 1.10 15.04 2.15
CA ASP A 52 -0.05 15.86 1.86
C ASP A 52 -1.04 15.05 1.02
N VAL A 53 -1.92 14.32 1.71
CA VAL A 53 -2.96 13.46 1.11
C VAL A 53 -4.13 14.28 0.55
N THR A 54 -4.01 15.61 0.47
CA THR A 54 -5.12 16.49 0.07
C THR A 54 -5.13 16.88 -1.40
N ASN A 55 -4.16 16.43 -2.20
CA ASN A 55 -4.21 16.60 -3.65
C ASN A 55 -5.25 15.65 -4.25
N GLN A 56 -6.47 16.16 -4.43
CA GLN A 56 -7.55 15.51 -5.17
C GLN A 56 -7.19 15.22 -6.64
N ASP A 57 -6.09 15.78 -7.13
CA ASP A 57 -5.57 15.57 -8.49
C ASP A 57 -4.76 14.27 -8.65
N ILE A 58 -4.58 13.49 -7.59
CA ILE A 58 -3.80 12.24 -7.60
C ILE A 58 -4.75 11.04 -7.53
N PHE A 59 -4.62 10.09 -8.47
CA PHE A 59 -5.38 8.83 -8.47
C PHE A 59 -5.28 8.09 -7.13
N ASP A 60 -6.38 7.46 -6.70
CA ASP A 60 -6.49 6.79 -5.40
C ASP A 60 -5.37 5.76 -5.15
N ILE A 61 -4.92 5.06 -6.20
CA ILE A 61 -3.82 4.09 -6.13
C ILE A 61 -2.48 4.69 -5.69
N PHE A 62 -2.30 6.00 -5.88
CA PHE A 62 -1.08 6.73 -5.52
C PHE A 62 -1.23 7.55 -4.24
N GLN A 63 -2.44 7.63 -3.68
CA GLN A 63 -2.69 8.36 -2.43
C GLN A 63 -2.20 7.60 -1.20
N THR A 64 -1.95 6.29 -1.29
CA THR A 64 -1.46 5.51 -0.15
C THR A 64 0.03 5.72 0.05
N PRO A 65 0.47 6.42 1.12
CA PRO A 65 1.89 6.63 1.35
C PRO A 65 2.57 5.32 1.79
N GLY A 66 3.50 4.84 0.98
CA GLY A 66 4.39 3.75 1.35
C GLY A 66 5.60 4.27 2.13
N ARG A 67 5.94 3.63 3.27
CA ARG A 67 7.21 3.91 3.95
C ARG A 67 8.31 2.99 3.39
N VAL A 68 9.23 3.57 2.61
CA VAL A 68 10.41 2.83 2.15
C VAL A 68 11.29 2.40 3.33
N GLN A 69 11.64 1.12 3.39
CA GLN A 69 12.56 0.58 4.40
C GLN A 69 13.85 0.05 3.77
N GLY A 70 14.96 0.28 4.44
CA GLY A 70 16.28 -0.22 4.01
C GLY A 70 17.01 0.70 3.03
N LYS A 71 18.10 0.18 2.44
CA LYS A 71 18.95 0.93 1.52
C LYS A 71 18.32 0.94 0.12
N MET A 72 17.97 2.12 -0.37
CA MET A 72 17.46 2.29 -1.74
C MET A 72 18.49 1.84 -2.78
N ARG A 73 18.04 1.05 -3.76
CA ARG A 73 18.80 0.69 -4.95
C ARG A 73 18.03 1.13 -6.18
N LYS A 74 18.70 1.84 -7.09
CA LYS A 74 18.15 2.16 -8.40
C LYS A 74 18.44 1.01 -9.35
N ARG A 75 17.41 0.53 -10.05
CA ARG A 75 17.53 -0.43 -11.15
C ARG A 75 16.55 -0.04 -12.24
N GLN A 76 16.88 -0.37 -13.48
CA GLN A 76 15.92 -0.26 -14.57
C GLN A 76 15.03 -1.50 -14.59
N LEU A 77 13.75 -1.30 -14.89
CA LEU A 77 12.81 -2.39 -15.13
C LEU A 77 13.09 -3.00 -16.50
N THR A 78 12.94 -4.31 -16.62
CA THR A 78 12.87 -4.96 -17.94
C THR A 78 11.58 -4.56 -18.65
N ALA A 79 11.49 -4.80 -19.95
CA ALA A 79 10.27 -4.54 -20.71
C ALA A 79 9.05 -5.32 -20.17
N GLU A 80 9.28 -6.56 -19.71
CA GLU A 80 8.25 -7.40 -19.10
C GLU A 80 7.79 -6.85 -17.75
N GLU A 81 8.73 -6.42 -16.89
CA GLU A 81 8.43 -5.81 -15.60
C GLU A 81 7.69 -4.49 -15.77
N LEU A 82 8.10 -3.67 -16.74
CA LEU A 82 7.44 -2.41 -17.05
C LEU A 82 6.02 -2.65 -17.56
N LYS A 83 5.82 -3.63 -18.45
CA LYS A 83 4.50 -4.04 -18.93
C LYS A 83 3.61 -4.49 -17.76
N ALA A 84 4.12 -5.33 -16.87
CA ALA A 84 3.39 -5.79 -15.69
C ALA A 84 3.03 -4.64 -14.73
N ALA A 85 3.96 -3.70 -14.52
CA ALA A 85 3.72 -2.53 -13.68
C ALA A 85 2.62 -1.61 -14.25
N HIS A 86 2.66 -1.32 -15.56
CA HIS A 86 1.61 -0.57 -16.23
C HIS A 86 0.26 -1.28 -16.14
N HIS A 87 0.24 -2.59 -16.37
CA HIS A 87 -0.97 -3.39 -16.26
C HIS A 87 -1.58 -3.29 -14.87
N TYR A 88 -0.75 -3.43 -13.83
CA TYR A 88 -1.20 -3.30 -12.46
C TYR A 88 -1.83 -1.92 -12.19
N VAL A 89 -1.15 -0.85 -12.62
CA VAL A 89 -1.67 0.53 -12.46
C VAL A 89 -3.03 0.68 -13.15
N LEU A 90 -3.17 0.26 -14.40
CA LEU A 90 -4.40 0.43 -15.17
C LEU A 90 -5.59 -0.34 -14.57
N PHE A 91 -5.38 -1.59 -14.15
CA PHE A 91 -6.47 -2.45 -13.67
C PHE A 91 -6.81 -2.29 -12.19
N ASN A 92 -6.00 -1.56 -11.42
CA ASN A 92 -6.29 -1.26 -10.01
C ASN A 92 -6.75 0.20 -9.81
N CYS A 93 -6.88 0.97 -10.89
CA CYS A 93 -7.29 2.37 -10.86
C CYS A 93 -8.79 2.48 -11.16
N PRO A 94 -9.65 2.81 -10.18
CA PRO A 94 -11.10 2.88 -10.36
C PRO A 94 -11.54 3.82 -11.50
N GLU A 95 -10.76 4.88 -11.73
CA GLU A 95 -10.98 5.87 -12.78
C GLU A 95 -10.86 5.27 -14.19
N ILE A 96 -10.21 4.10 -14.32
CA ILE A 96 -9.98 3.40 -15.58
C ILE A 96 -11.08 2.36 -15.88
N ASP A 97 -11.85 1.92 -14.87
CA ASP A 97 -12.92 0.92 -15.03
C ASP A 97 -13.93 1.21 -16.15
N PRO A 98 -14.38 2.47 -16.39
CA PRO A 98 -15.28 2.79 -17.49
C PRO A 98 -14.67 2.45 -18.86
N TYR A 99 -13.37 2.64 -19.02
CA TYR A 99 -12.65 2.40 -20.26
C TYR A 99 -12.41 0.91 -20.49
N ILE A 100 -12.14 0.14 -19.42
CA ILE A 100 -12.05 -1.32 -19.50
C ILE A 100 -13.39 -1.89 -19.99
N THR A 101 -14.49 -1.38 -19.46
CA THR A 101 -15.85 -1.77 -19.87
C THR A 101 -16.12 -1.41 -21.33
N LEU A 102 -15.71 -0.22 -21.78
CA LEU A 102 -15.87 0.21 -23.18
C LEU A 102 -15.10 -0.73 -24.12
N CYS A 103 -13.83 -1.02 -23.81
CA CYS A 103 -13.01 -1.95 -24.59
C CYS A 103 -13.64 -3.36 -24.64
N ALA A 104 -14.14 -3.86 -23.52
CA ALA A 104 -14.81 -5.16 -23.46
C ALA A 104 -16.07 -5.19 -24.34
N ASN A 105 -16.83 -4.10 -24.38
CA ASN A 105 -18.02 -4.00 -25.23
C ASN A 105 -17.66 -3.98 -26.72
N GLU A 106 -16.64 -3.23 -27.13
CA GLU A 106 -16.17 -3.23 -28.52
C GLU A 106 -15.69 -4.62 -28.99
N ILE A 107 -15.01 -5.36 -28.10
CA ILE A 107 -14.60 -6.74 -28.39
C ILE A 107 -15.82 -7.66 -28.52
N LYS A 108 -16.84 -7.52 -27.65
CA LYS A 108 -18.09 -8.29 -27.75
C LYS A 108 -18.86 -7.98 -29.04
N GLU A 109 -18.92 -6.71 -29.45
CA GLU A 109 -19.55 -6.31 -30.72
C GLU A 109 -18.83 -6.92 -31.92
N SER A 110 -17.49 -6.96 -31.88
CA SER A 110 -16.68 -7.57 -32.92
C SER A 110 -16.72 -9.10 -32.91
N THR A 111 -16.97 -9.72 -31.75
CA THR A 111 -16.99 -11.18 -31.56
C THR A 111 -18.15 -11.63 -30.66
N PRO A 112 -19.38 -11.73 -31.19
CA PRO A 112 -20.59 -11.96 -30.37
C PRO A 112 -20.62 -13.30 -29.61
N GLN A 113 -19.84 -14.28 -30.03
CA GLN A 113 -19.82 -15.64 -29.46
C GLN A 113 -18.61 -15.89 -28.52
N ILE A 114 -17.91 -14.84 -28.10
CA ILE A 114 -16.74 -14.97 -27.23
C ILE A 114 -17.18 -15.41 -25.82
N SER A 115 -16.47 -16.38 -25.23
CA SER A 115 -16.68 -16.73 -23.82
C SER A 115 -16.17 -15.61 -22.91
N GLU A 116 -16.73 -15.50 -21.71
CA GLU A 116 -16.32 -14.49 -20.73
C GLU A 116 -14.82 -14.59 -20.39
N GLU A 117 -14.30 -15.80 -20.22
CA GLU A 117 -12.87 -16.04 -19.97
C GLU A 117 -11.99 -15.59 -21.13
N SER A 118 -12.41 -15.87 -22.38
CA SER A 118 -11.68 -15.45 -23.57
C SER A 118 -11.74 -13.94 -23.78
N LEU A 119 -12.86 -13.31 -23.39
CA LEU A 119 -13.02 -11.87 -23.43
C LEU A 119 -12.09 -11.18 -22.44
N LEU A 120 -12.08 -11.62 -21.17
CA LEU A 120 -11.21 -11.05 -20.14
C LEU A 120 -9.75 -11.12 -20.55
N LYS A 121 -9.30 -12.28 -21.03
CA LYS A 121 -7.94 -12.46 -21.54
C LYS A 121 -7.63 -11.51 -22.70
N ARG A 122 -8.58 -11.33 -23.62
CA ARG A 122 -8.39 -10.46 -24.77
C ARG A 122 -8.33 -8.99 -24.37
N VAL A 123 -9.19 -8.56 -23.45
CA VAL A 123 -9.12 -7.23 -22.83
C VAL A 123 -7.76 -7.06 -22.16
N GLU A 124 -7.32 -8.00 -21.34
CA GLU A 124 -6.01 -7.98 -20.68
C GLU A 124 -4.85 -7.77 -21.67
N GLU A 125 -4.90 -8.47 -22.81
CA GLU A 125 -3.87 -8.41 -23.86
C GLU A 125 -3.89 -7.12 -24.68
N THR A 126 -5.08 -6.59 -24.99
CA THR A 126 -5.24 -5.48 -25.95
C THR A 126 -5.49 -4.12 -25.30
N PHE A 127 -5.95 -4.09 -24.05
CA PHE A 127 -6.43 -2.87 -23.38
C PHE A 127 -5.41 -1.74 -23.41
N ALA A 128 -4.15 -2.00 -23.06
CA ALA A 128 -3.12 -0.96 -23.06
C ALA A 128 -2.94 -0.29 -24.44
N SER A 129 -2.91 -1.09 -25.51
CA SER A 129 -2.78 -0.60 -26.88
C SER A 129 -4.03 0.07 -27.43
N TRP A 130 -5.20 -0.31 -26.91
CA TRP A 130 -6.48 0.28 -27.24
C TRP A 130 -6.64 1.63 -26.54
N PHE A 131 -6.26 1.70 -25.26
CA PHE A 131 -6.32 2.88 -24.42
C PHE A 131 -5.37 3.99 -24.89
N GLU A 132 -4.19 3.64 -25.43
CA GLU A 132 -3.27 4.63 -26.03
C GLU A 132 -3.86 5.35 -27.26
N LYS A 133 -4.85 4.75 -27.92
CA LYS A 133 -5.43 5.27 -29.16
C LYS A 133 -6.71 6.09 -28.97
N HIS A 134 -7.25 6.13 -27.75
CA HIS A 134 -8.50 6.81 -27.39
C HIS A 134 -8.23 7.94 -26.41
#